data_AF-A0A7J4GWA0-F1
#
_entry.id   AF-A0A7J4GWA0-F1
#
_cell.length_a   1.000
_cell.length_b   1.000
_cell.length_c   1.000
_cell.angle_alpha   90.00
_cell.angle_beta   90.00
_cell.angle_gamma   90.00
#
_symmetry.space_group_name_H-M   'P 1'
#
loop_
_entity.id
_entity.type
_entity.pdbx_description
1 polymer ?
#
loop_
_entity_poly.entity_id
_entity_poly.type
_entity_poly.pdbx_seq_one_letter_code
_entity_poly.pdbx_strand_id
1 'polypeptide(L)'
;MTKNHVIGIDLGTTNSCVATIENGEAVVIANAEGARTTPSVVAFAKDGGERMVGVTAKRQAVTNHERTIMSVKRQMGTDWSKKIDDNEYTPQEVSAFILQKLKADAEAYLGTTVTQAVITCPAYFSDAQRKATKDAGRIAGLDVLRIINEPTSAALAYGVDKEDDQTILVYDLGGGTFDVSVLEIYDVDGQPQIEVKATAGNNKLGGDDFDDVLIDHLVTEFKKSTGIDLSKDLQAMSRLKEGAEKAKIELSGTGQSQVNLPFITMVDGAPEHLDIMVTKAKFEELIAPLVERTMKPTRQAMKDAGVTKGSVDKVLLVGGSTRVPAVQAAIEKETGKSPFKGINPDEAVAVGAALQAGIIAGDEGVSDILLLDVTPLTLGIETLGGVMTKMIERNTTIPTRRSETYSTASDNQPAVEIHVLQGEREFAKDNTTLGQFHLVGLPPAPRGVPQIEVTFDIDANGIVSVSAKDLATGKEQSVKIESTTSLSEDEIQTKIAEAEEFAESDKRKKDQVEMRNMADQIVYQTRRTVEEAGEKLSDEDKEPVLGFVDELEALLQNEEGEAKELDEIDEAAVQAKVKEVEEGMHAISAKLYEAAAAEMAAQEEAGEDEPSDDDGVVDADFEVVDEE
;
A
#
# COMPACT_ATOMS: atom_id res chain seq x y z
N MET A 1 -30.08 -4.01 -6.93
CA MET A 1 -28.99 -4.23 -5.96
C MET A 1 -27.91 -3.25 -6.35
N THR A 2 -27.50 -2.36 -5.46
CA THR A 2 -26.30 -1.53 -5.69
C THR A 2 -25.15 -2.48 -5.97
N LYS A 3 -24.46 -2.26 -7.09
CA LYS A 3 -23.33 -3.09 -7.50
C LYS A 3 -22.22 -2.87 -6.47
N ASN A 4 -21.75 -3.92 -5.80
CA ASN A 4 -20.62 -3.79 -4.90
C ASN A 4 -19.39 -3.47 -5.74
N HIS A 5 -18.74 -2.35 -5.46
CA HIS A 5 -17.49 -1.99 -6.13
C HIS A 5 -16.37 -2.91 -5.63
N VAL A 6 -15.69 -3.56 -6.57
CA VAL A 6 -14.46 -4.31 -6.29
C VAL A 6 -13.30 -3.42 -6.67
N ILE A 7 -12.41 -3.12 -5.71
CA ILE A 7 -11.24 -2.27 -5.96
C ILE A 7 -9.99 -3.11 -6.23
N GLY A 8 -9.07 -2.56 -7.03
CA GLY A 8 -7.73 -3.10 -7.23
C GLY A 8 -6.72 -2.38 -6.35
N ILE A 9 -5.97 -3.13 -5.53
CA ILE A 9 -4.98 -2.57 -4.61
C ILE A 9 -3.60 -3.11 -4.95
N ASP A 10 -2.68 -2.19 -5.27
CA ASP A 10 -1.25 -2.44 -5.18
C ASP A 10 -0.76 -2.17 -3.76
N LEU A 11 -0.47 -3.23 -2.99
CA LEU A 11 0.07 -3.11 -1.63
C LEU A 11 1.61 -3.13 -1.68
N GLY A 12 2.27 -2.04 -2.08
CA GLY A 12 3.74 -2.06 -2.26
C GLY A 12 4.55 -1.97 -0.97
N THR A 13 5.87 -2.23 -1.05
CA THR A 13 6.78 -2.11 0.11
C THR A 13 6.92 -0.65 0.59
N THR A 14 7.03 0.29 -0.36
CA THR A 14 7.31 1.70 -0.07
C THR A 14 6.08 2.57 -0.24
N ASN A 15 5.30 2.32 -1.30
CA ASN A 15 4.05 3.00 -1.57
C ASN A 15 3.02 1.97 -1.99
N SER A 16 1.76 2.25 -1.68
CA SER A 16 0.60 1.52 -2.15
C SER A 16 -0.25 2.40 -3.05
N CYS A 17 -1.03 1.80 -3.93
CA CYS A 17 -1.87 2.46 -4.90
C CYS A 17 -3.22 1.73 -4.99
N VAL A 18 -4.31 2.48 -5.17
CA VAL A 18 -5.66 1.90 -5.29
C VAL A 18 -6.33 2.43 -6.55
N ALA A 19 -6.99 1.53 -7.27
CA ALA A 19 -7.71 1.81 -8.49
C ALA A 19 -9.08 1.13 -8.50
N THR A 20 -9.98 1.65 -9.32
CA THR A 20 -11.34 1.13 -9.53
C THR A 20 -11.66 1.10 -11.02
N ILE A 21 -12.81 0.54 -11.38
CA ILE A 21 -13.32 0.55 -12.76
C ILE A 21 -14.42 1.61 -12.86
N GLU A 22 -14.25 2.53 -13.80
CA GLU A 22 -15.25 3.52 -14.18
C GLU A 22 -15.49 3.44 -15.68
N ASN A 23 -16.74 3.22 -16.09
CA ASN A 23 -17.13 3.14 -17.51
C ASN A 23 -16.30 2.15 -18.34
N GLY A 24 -15.86 1.04 -17.73
CA GLY A 24 -15.02 0.02 -18.38
C GLY A 24 -13.52 0.31 -18.36
N GLU A 25 -13.11 1.50 -17.89
CA GLU A 25 -11.70 1.89 -17.78
C GLU A 25 -11.21 1.82 -16.33
N ALA A 26 -9.95 1.43 -16.14
CA ALA A 26 -9.33 1.42 -14.82
C ALA A 26 -8.80 2.82 -14.45
N VAL A 27 -9.29 3.35 -13.33
CA VAL A 27 -8.95 4.69 -12.82
C VAL A 27 -8.29 4.57 -11.45
N VAL A 28 -7.09 5.13 -11.30
CA VAL A 28 -6.40 5.24 -10.01
C VAL A 28 -7.01 6.38 -9.19
N ILE A 29 -7.32 6.08 -7.94
CA ILE A 29 -7.93 6.99 -6.97
C ILE A 29 -6.82 7.75 -6.24
N ALA A 30 -6.96 9.07 -6.16
CA ALA A 30 -6.07 9.89 -5.32
C ALA A 30 -6.46 9.74 -3.84
N ASN A 31 -5.46 9.71 -2.96
CA ASN A 31 -5.68 9.71 -1.52
C ASN A 31 -6.20 11.08 -1.02
N ALA A 32 -6.64 11.12 0.24
CA ALA A 32 -7.07 12.36 0.90
C ALA A 32 -6.04 13.51 0.83
N GLU A 33 -4.75 13.19 0.70
CA GLU A 33 -3.65 14.16 0.56
C GLU A 33 -3.40 14.63 -0.89
N GLY A 34 -4.18 14.14 -1.86
CA GLY A 34 -4.12 14.51 -3.28
C GLY A 34 -3.05 13.78 -4.10
N ALA A 35 -2.36 12.80 -3.50
CA ALA A 35 -1.38 11.96 -4.20
C ALA A 35 -2.02 10.68 -4.74
N ARG A 36 -1.51 10.18 -5.87
CA ARG A 36 -1.99 8.94 -6.51
C ARG A 36 -1.42 7.66 -5.87
N THR A 37 -0.49 7.81 -4.93
CA THR A 37 0.09 6.72 -4.16
C THR A 37 0.18 7.12 -2.70
N THR A 38 -0.02 6.17 -1.80
CA THR A 38 0.05 6.36 -0.35
C THR A 38 1.30 5.66 0.19
N PRO A 39 2.20 6.34 0.92
CA PRO A 39 3.35 5.66 1.54
C PRO A 39 2.92 4.48 2.42
N SER A 40 3.60 3.34 2.29
CA SER A 40 3.36 2.14 3.09
C SER A 40 4.04 2.27 4.46
N VAL A 41 3.59 3.28 5.22
CA VAL A 41 4.17 3.69 6.50
C VAL A 41 3.04 3.81 7.51
N VAL A 42 3.26 3.23 8.69
CA VAL A 42 2.36 3.34 9.85
C VAL A 42 3.15 3.92 11.01
N ALA A 43 2.57 4.87 11.73
CA ALA A 43 3.17 5.44 12.92
C ALA A 43 2.17 5.56 14.05
N PHE A 44 2.68 5.50 15.28
CA PHE A 44 1.89 5.65 16.50
C PHE A 44 2.34 6.90 17.24
N ALA A 45 1.41 7.83 17.48
CA ALA A 45 1.67 9.04 18.24
C ALA A 45 2.23 8.73 19.64
N LYS A 46 3.01 9.65 20.21
CA LYS A 46 3.74 9.45 21.48
C LYS A 46 2.84 9.53 22.71
N ASP A 47 1.75 10.26 22.60
CA ASP A 47 0.67 10.38 23.59
C ASP A 47 -0.23 9.13 23.66
N GLY A 48 0.01 8.12 22.81
CA GLY A 48 -0.81 6.91 22.72
C GLY A 48 -2.14 7.14 21.99
N GLY A 49 -2.35 8.33 21.42
CA GLY A 49 -3.64 8.78 20.94
C GLY A 49 -3.97 8.37 19.50
N GLU A 50 -3.07 8.61 18.55
CA GLU A 50 -3.41 8.54 17.12
C GLU A 50 -2.49 7.59 16.33
N ARG A 51 -3.11 6.68 15.56
CA ARG A 51 -2.42 5.90 14.53
C ARG A 51 -2.45 6.69 13.22
N MET A 52 -1.26 7.02 12.73
CA MET A 52 -1.09 7.69 11.44
C MET A 52 -0.71 6.67 10.37
N VAL A 53 -1.24 6.83 9.17
CA VAL A 53 -0.90 6.01 8.00
C VAL A 53 -0.55 6.92 6.83
N GLY A 54 0.36 6.49 5.94
CA GLY A 54 0.63 7.22 4.71
C GLY A 54 1.55 8.43 4.89
N VAL A 55 1.16 9.55 4.28
CA VAL A 55 1.98 10.78 4.23
C VAL A 55 2.22 11.33 5.64
N THR A 56 1.18 11.34 6.48
CA THR A 56 1.27 11.82 7.87
C THR A 56 2.26 10.99 8.67
N ALA A 57 2.19 9.65 8.54
CA ALA A 57 3.15 8.74 9.16
C ALA A 57 4.58 8.94 8.62
N LYS A 58 4.76 9.10 7.30
CA LYS A 58 6.09 9.33 6.72
C LYS A 58 6.71 10.65 7.23
N ARG A 59 5.91 11.71 7.39
CA ARG A 59 6.39 13.05 7.82
C ARG A 59 7.04 13.04 9.20
N GLN A 60 6.51 12.27 10.13
CA GLN A 60 6.97 12.24 11.53
C GLN A 60 8.04 11.16 11.80
N ALA A 61 8.39 10.34 10.79
CA ALA A 61 9.30 9.21 10.94
C ALA A 61 10.69 9.61 11.47
N VAL A 62 11.14 10.84 11.18
CA VAL A 62 12.41 11.40 11.65
C VAL A 62 12.43 11.58 13.17
N THR A 63 11.34 12.10 13.73
CA THR A 63 11.24 12.47 15.17
C THR A 63 10.59 11.37 16.03
N ASN A 64 10.07 10.33 15.39
CA ASN A 64 9.33 9.24 16.02
C ASN A 64 9.70 7.86 15.44
N HIS A 65 10.97 7.66 15.10
CA HIS A 65 11.43 6.47 14.37
C HIS A 65 11.14 5.16 15.11
N GLU A 66 11.18 5.13 16.45
CA GLU A 66 10.95 3.89 17.22
C GLU A 66 9.51 3.40 17.12
N ARG A 67 8.58 4.33 16.88
CA ARG A 67 7.14 4.12 16.78
C ARG A 67 6.61 4.24 15.34
N THR A 68 7.52 4.20 14.36
CA THR A 68 7.20 4.25 12.94
C THR A 68 7.66 2.97 12.26
N ILE A 69 6.74 2.31 11.57
CA ILE A 69 6.98 1.06 10.86
C ILE A 69 6.95 1.36 9.36
N MET A 70 8.02 0.98 8.66
CA MET A 70 8.21 1.13 7.22
C MET A 70 8.62 -0.21 6.63
N SER A 71 8.41 -0.40 5.31
CA SER A 71 8.85 -1.58 4.58
C SER A 71 8.33 -2.91 5.15
N VAL A 72 7.16 -2.88 5.80
CA VAL A 72 6.59 -4.06 6.50
C VAL A 72 6.33 -5.24 5.55
N LYS A 73 6.12 -4.97 4.26
CA LYS A 73 5.96 -6.00 3.22
C LYS A 73 7.12 -7.00 3.20
N ARG A 74 8.35 -6.59 3.55
CA ARG A 74 9.52 -7.49 3.63
C ARG A 74 9.44 -8.52 4.78
N GLN A 75 8.53 -8.30 5.74
CA GLN A 75 8.30 -9.16 6.90
C GLN A 75 7.07 -10.07 6.73
N MET A 76 6.31 -9.93 5.64
CA MET A 76 5.13 -10.77 5.38
C MET A 76 5.51 -12.25 5.37
N GLY A 77 4.71 -13.08 6.06
CA GLY A 77 4.94 -14.52 6.21
C GLY A 77 6.08 -14.91 7.17
N THR A 78 6.64 -13.96 7.93
CA THR A 78 7.66 -14.22 8.97
C THR A 78 7.06 -14.15 10.38
N ASP A 79 7.85 -14.50 11.40
CA ASP A 79 7.53 -14.37 12.83
C ASP A 79 7.87 -12.98 13.40
N TRP A 80 8.21 -12.02 12.53
CA TRP A 80 8.50 -10.66 12.95
C TRP A 80 7.29 -10.04 13.67
N SER A 81 7.55 -9.28 14.72
CA SER A 81 6.57 -8.43 15.38
C SER A 81 7.23 -7.13 15.83
N LYS A 82 6.42 -6.10 16.04
CA LYS A 82 6.87 -4.83 16.61
C LYS A 82 6.01 -4.48 17.81
N LYS A 83 6.64 -4.47 18.98
CA LYS A 83 6.04 -3.95 20.21
C LYS A 83 6.05 -2.42 20.19
N ILE A 84 4.87 -1.82 20.37
CA ILE A 84 4.65 -0.39 20.59
C ILE A 84 3.78 -0.27 21.83
N ASP A 85 4.31 0.36 22.88
CA ASP A 85 3.72 0.39 24.21
C ASP A 85 3.40 -1.02 24.73
N ASP A 86 2.14 -1.30 25.06
CA ASP A 86 1.70 -2.60 25.55
C ASP A 86 1.21 -3.54 24.44
N ASN A 87 1.12 -3.05 23.19
CA ASN A 87 0.62 -3.80 22.05
C ASN A 87 1.74 -4.37 21.18
N GLU A 88 1.51 -5.55 20.61
CA GLU A 88 2.43 -6.23 19.70
C GLU A 88 1.79 -6.38 18.31
N TYR A 89 2.39 -5.75 17.31
CA TYR A 89 1.85 -5.71 15.96
C TYR A 89 2.60 -6.66 15.01
N THR A 90 1.84 -7.47 14.29
CA THR A 90 2.32 -8.37 13.24
C THR A 90 2.39 -7.67 11.88
N PRO A 91 3.10 -8.24 10.88
CA PRO A 91 3.14 -7.71 9.52
C PRO A 91 1.75 -7.58 8.88
N GLN A 92 0.87 -8.53 9.18
CA GLN A 92 -0.51 -8.59 8.70
C GLN A 92 -1.32 -7.41 9.22
N GLU A 93 -1.20 -7.07 10.51
CA GLU A 93 -1.90 -5.94 11.12
C GLU A 93 -1.40 -4.60 10.60
N VAL A 94 -0.09 -4.41 10.54
CA VAL A 94 0.48 -3.15 10.01
C VAL A 94 0.06 -2.97 8.55
N SER A 95 0.07 -4.05 7.75
CA SER A 95 -0.42 -4.01 6.38
C SER A 95 -1.92 -3.77 6.29
N ALA A 96 -2.71 -4.30 7.23
CA ALA A 96 -4.13 -4.04 7.32
C ALA A 96 -4.44 -2.56 7.57
N PHE A 97 -3.66 -1.86 8.40
CA PHE A 97 -3.81 -0.41 8.59
C PHE A 97 -3.57 0.38 7.30
N ILE A 98 -2.61 -0.06 6.48
CA ILE A 98 -2.36 0.53 5.15
C ILE A 98 -3.57 0.26 4.22
N LEU A 99 -4.08 -0.98 4.21
CA LEU A 99 -5.25 -1.35 3.42
C LEU A 99 -6.52 -0.62 3.86
N GLN A 100 -6.71 -0.38 5.16
CA GLN A 100 -7.83 0.40 5.70
C GLN A 100 -7.78 1.86 5.21
N LYS A 101 -6.59 2.48 5.18
CA LYS A 101 -6.44 3.83 4.60
C LYS A 101 -6.82 3.87 3.12
N LEU A 102 -6.35 2.89 2.33
CA LEU A 102 -6.67 2.80 0.89
C LEU A 102 -8.16 2.53 0.66
N LYS A 103 -8.77 1.68 1.47
CA LYS A 103 -10.21 1.43 1.48
C LYS A 103 -10.97 2.73 1.79
N ALA A 104 -10.60 3.45 2.84
CA ALA A 104 -11.25 4.71 3.22
C ALA A 104 -11.13 5.77 2.12
N ASP A 105 -9.96 5.89 1.47
CA ASP A 105 -9.77 6.79 0.33
C ASP A 105 -10.69 6.39 -0.85
N ALA A 106 -10.80 5.09 -1.15
CA ALA A 106 -11.70 4.59 -2.18
C ALA A 106 -13.19 4.80 -1.85
N GLU A 107 -13.59 4.59 -0.60
CA GLU A 107 -14.96 4.84 -0.12
C GLU A 107 -15.33 6.32 -0.21
N ALA A 108 -14.41 7.21 0.16
CA ALA A 108 -14.59 8.65 0.03
C ALA A 108 -14.75 9.09 -1.44
N TYR A 109 -13.98 8.48 -2.34
CA TYR A 109 -14.07 8.75 -3.78
C TYR A 109 -15.38 8.23 -4.39
N LEU A 110 -15.76 6.99 -4.08
CA LEU A 110 -16.94 6.32 -4.65
C LEU A 110 -18.26 6.74 -3.98
N GLY A 111 -18.21 7.33 -2.79
CA GLY A 111 -19.40 7.70 -2.01
C GLY A 111 -20.19 6.50 -1.46
N THR A 112 -19.57 5.31 -1.38
CA THR A 112 -20.19 4.06 -0.91
C THR A 112 -19.17 3.18 -0.20
N THR A 113 -19.65 2.27 0.65
CA THR A 113 -18.80 1.27 1.33
C THR A 113 -18.19 0.30 0.33
N VAL A 114 -16.92 -0.04 0.54
CA VAL A 114 -16.15 -1.00 -0.27
C VAL A 114 -15.82 -2.21 0.58
N THR A 115 -16.29 -3.38 0.17
CA THR A 115 -16.10 -4.63 0.93
C THR A 115 -15.27 -5.67 0.20
N GLN A 116 -14.95 -5.48 -1.08
CA GLN A 116 -14.30 -6.48 -1.92
C GLN A 116 -13.08 -5.89 -2.62
N ALA A 117 -12.00 -6.67 -2.69
CA ALA A 117 -10.77 -6.23 -3.33
C ALA A 117 -10.01 -7.36 -4.05
N VAL A 118 -9.26 -6.97 -5.08
CA VAL A 118 -8.13 -7.72 -5.62
C VAL A 118 -6.86 -7.05 -5.09
N ILE A 119 -5.98 -7.83 -4.46
CA ILE A 119 -4.75 -7.32 -3.84
C ILE A 119 -3.53 -7.93 -4.53
N THR A 120 -2.51 -7.12 -4.83
CA THR A 120 -1.29 -7.58 -5.49
C THR A 120 -0.27 -8.17 -4.52
N CYS A 121 0.54 -9.10 -5.01
CA CYS A 121 1.77 -9.52 -4.34
C CYS A 121 2.90 -9.81 -5.33
N PRO A 122 4.17 -9.81 -4.87
CA PRO A 122 5.32 -10.20 -5.69
C PRO A 122 5.12 -11.60 -6.26
N ALA A 123 5.50 -11.82 -7.52
CA ALA A 123 5.28 -13.10 -8.18
C ALA A 123 6.02 -14.24 -7.46
N TYR A 124 7.20 -13.93 -6.90
CA TYR A 124 8.04 -14.88 -6.22
C TYR A 124 7.72 -15.06 -4.71
N PHE A 125 6.59 -14.51 -4.22
CA PHE A 125 6.12 -14.77 -2.86
C PHE A 125 5.78 -16.24 -2.62
N SER A 126 6.19 -16.75 -1.45
CA SER A 126 5.80 -18.09 -0.99
C SER A 126 4.34 -18.12 -0.53
N ASP A 127 3.82 -19.33 -0.35
CA ASP A 127 2.45 -19.57 0.13
C ASP A 127 2.16 -18.83 1.45
N ALA A 128 3.10 -18.85 2.41
CA ALA A 128 2.98 -18.14 3.69
C ALA A 128 2.82 -16.63 3.51
N GLN A 129 3.55 -16.03 2.55
CA GLN A 129 3.49 -14.58 2.30
C GLN A 129 2.19 -14.19 1.58
N ARG A 130 1.71 -15.05 0.67
CA ARG A 130 0.41 -14.88 -0.02
C ARG A 130 -0.75 -14.96 0.98
N LYS A 131 -0.73 -15.97 1.87
CA LYS A 131 -1.73 -16.11 2.94
C LYS A 131 -1.70 -14.90 3.87
N ALA A 132 -0.53 -14.50 4.36
CA ALA A 132 -0.40 -13.31 5.21
C ALA A 132 -0.96 -12.04 4.55
N THR A 133 -0.76 -11.88 3.23
CA THR A 133 -1.30 -10.74 2.47
C THR A 133 -2.84 -10.80 2.37
N LYS A 134 -3.38 -12.00 2.16
CA LYS A 134 -4.84 -12.24 2.18
C LYS A 134 -5.43 -11.95 3.56
N ASP A 135 -4.76 -12.41 4.63
CA ASP A 135 -5.18 -12.18 6.00
C ASP A 135 -5.15 -10.69 6.38
N ALA A 136 -4.15 -9.93 5.91
CA ALA A 136 -4.13 -8.48 6.06
C ALA A 136 -5.37 -7.80 5.42
N GLY A 137 -5.80 -8.27 4.24
CA GLY A 137 -7.05 -7.82 3.61
C GLY A 137 -8.28 -8.14 4.45
N ARG A 138 -8.36 -9.35 5.02
CA ARG A 138 -9.44 -9.73 5.93
C ARG A 138 -9.50 -8.86 7.17
N ILE A 139 -8.35 -8.60 7.82
CA ILE A 139 -8.24 -7.71 8.98
C ILE A 139 -8.65 -6.28 8.63
N ALA A 140 -8.39 -5.83 7.40
CA ALA A 140 -8.82 -4.53 6.90
C ALA A 140 -10.33 -4.44 6.56
N GLY A 141 -11.09 -5.53 6.75
CA GLY A 141 -12.50 -5.59 6.41
C GLY A 141 -12.75 -5.66 4.90
N LEU A 142 -11.85 -6.32 4.16
CA LEU A 142 -11.98 -6.62 2.73
C LEU A 142 -12.10 -8.13 2.50
N ASP A 143 -13.12 -8.53 1.74
CA ASP A 143 -13.21 -9.83 1.11
C ASP A 143 -12.26 -9.88 -0.11
N VAL A 144 -11.13 -10.56 0.08
CA VAL A 144 -10.08 -10.65 -0.92
C VAL A 144 -10.45 -11.71 -1.96
N LEU A 145 -11.03 -11.25 -3.07
CA LEU A 145 -11.52 -12.09 -4.16
C LEU A 145 -10.37 -12.79 -4.90
N ARG A 146 -9.24 -12.09 -5.05
CA ARG A 146 -8.05 -12.62 -5.72
C ARG A 146 -6.77 -11.98 -5.18
N ILE A 147 -5.75 -12.81 -5.00
CA ILE A 147 -4.36 -12.36 -4.91
C ILE A 147 -3.75 -12.48 -6.31
N ILE A 148 -3.35 -11.35 -6.91
CA ILE A 148 -2.74 -11.30 -8.25
C ILE A 148 -1.25 -10.99 -8.15
N ASN A 149 -0.45 -11.61 -9.02
CA ASN A 149 0.98 -11.32 -9.10
C ASN A 149 1.23 -9.93 -9.71
N GLU A 150 2.15 -9.15 -9.12
CA GLU A 150 2.48 -7.78 -9.57
C GLU A 150 2.87 -7.71 -11.06
N PRO A 151 3.79 -8.56 -11.58
CA PRO A 151 4.14 -8.54 -13.00
C PRO A 151 2.97 -8.90 -13.91
N THR A 152 2.12 -9.84 -13.48
CA THR A 152 0.91 -10.26 -14.19
C THR A 152 -0.11 -9.13 -14.24
N SER A 153 -0.25 -8.40 -13.14
CA SER A 153 -1.09 -7.20 -13.05
C SER A 153 -0.62 -6.10 -14.01
N ALA A 154 0.69 -5.81 -14.02
CA ALA A 154 1.25 -4.84 -14.95
C ALA A 154 1.11 -5.27 -16.42
N ALA A 155 1.19 -6.57 -16.71
CA ALA A 155 0.92 -7.11 -18.03
C ALA A 155 -0.55 -6.92 -18.44
N LEU A 156 -1.50 -7.09 -17.52
CA LEU A 156 -2.92 -6.83 -17.78
C LEU A 156 -3.18 -5.36 -18.10
N ALA A 157 -2.58 -4.44 -17.33
CA ALA A 157 -2.66 -3.00 -17.60
C ALA A 157 -2.06 -2.60 -18.96
N TYR A 158 -1.07 -3.34 -19.45
CA TYR A 158 -0.48 -3.13 -20.78
C TYR A 158 -1.28 -3.81 -21.91
N GLY A 159 -1.79 -5.01 -21.65
CA GLY A 159 -2.32 -5.94 -22.64
C GLY A 159 -3.78 -5.73 -23.01
N VAL A 160 -4.56 -5.01 -22.19
CA VAL A 160 -6.01 -4.86 -22.39
C VAL A 160 -6.42 -4.29 -23.75
N ASP A 161 -5.59 -3.42 -24.32
CA ASP A 161 -5.83 -2.75 -25.62
C ASP A 161 -4.93 -3.29 -26.74
N LYS A 162 -4.46 -4.55 -26.65
CA LYS A 162 -3.52 -5.13 -27.62
C LYS A 162 -4.16 -6.26 -28.40
N GLU A 163 -4.11 -6.14 -29.72
CA GLU A 163 -4.63 -7.14 -30.66
C GLU A 163 -3.52 -8.02 -31.26
N ASP A 164 -2.26 -7.59 -31.15
CA ASP A 164 -1.12 -8.32 -31.72
C ASP A 164 -0.53 -9.32 -30.71
N ASP A 165 -0.26 -10.53 -31.20
CA ASP A 165 0.53 -11.53 -30.49
C ASP A 165 1.92 -10.97 -30.16
N GLN A 166 2.33 -11.06 -28.89
CA GLN A 166 3.62 -10.54 -28.45
C GLN A 166 4.15 -11.25 -27.21
N THR A 167 5.46 -11.44 -27.16
CA THR A 167 6.18 -11.88 -25.98
C THR A 167 6.75 -10.68 -25.25
N ILE A 168 6.31 -10.46 -24.00
CA ILE A 168 6.77 -9.36 -23.16
C ILE A 168 7.60 -9.87 -21.99
N LEU A 169 8.53 -9.02 -21.53
CA LEU A 169 9.24 -9.22 -20.27
C LEU A 169 8.86 -8.08 -19.32
N VAL A 170 8.26 -8.41 -18.19
CA VAL A 170 7.99 -7.47 -17.11
C VAL A 170 9.14 -7.56 -16.12
N TYR A 171 9.82 -6.44 -15.90
CA TYR A 171 10.90 -6.30 -14.93
C TYR A 171 10.42 -5.34 -13.85
N ASP A 172 10.09 -5.89 -12.68
CA ASP A 172 9.56 -5.16 -11.54
C ASP A 172 10.64 -5.04 -10.45
N LEU A 173 11.14 -3.82 -10.24
CA LEU A 173 12.08 -3.52 -9.17
C LEU A 173 11.50 -2.41 -8.30
N GLY A 174 10.79 -2.83 -7.25
CA GLY A 174 10.17 -1.96 -6.28
C GLY A 174 11.12 -1.50 -5.16
N GLY A 175 10.52 -1.19 -4.01
CA GLY A 175 11.24 -0.79 -2.80
C GLY A 175 11.88 -1.97 -2.05
N GLY A 176 11.22 -3.12 -1.97
CA GLY A 176 11.69 -4.26 -1.19
C GLY A 176 11.95 -5.54 -1.97
N THR A 177 11.34 -5.67 -3.13
CA THR A 177 11.25 -6.91 -3.91
C THR A 177 11.63 -6.68 -5.36
N PHE A 178 12.12 -7.75 -5.99
CA PHE A 178 12.45 -7.80 -7.40
C PHE A 178 11.76 -9.01 -8.01
N ASP A 179 10.97 -8.80 -9.06
CA ASP A 179 10.38 -9.86 -9.86
C ASP A 179 10.67 -9.65 -11.34
N VAL A 180 10.73 -10.75 -12.07
CA VAL A 180 10.83 -10.75 -13.52
C VAL A 180 9.97 -11.88 -14.07
N SER A 181 9.10 -11.53 -15.02
CA SER A 181 8.20 -12.49 -15.66
C SER A 181 8.25 -12.32 -17.18
N VAL A 182 8.28 -13.45 -17.88
CA VAL A 182 8.11 -13.50 -19.33
C VAL A 182 6.68 -13.98 -19.59
N LEU A 183 5.93 -13.19 -20.36
CA LEU A 183 4.54 -13.46 -20.67
C LEU A 183 4.31 -13.43 -22.18
N GLU A 184 3.34 -14.22 -22.64
CA GLU A 184 2.80 -14.15 -23.99
C GLU A 184 1.39 -13.56 -23.93
N ILE A 185 1.13 -12.57 -24.77
CA ILE A 185 -0.19 -12.01 -25.01
C ILE A 185 -0.59 -12.47 -26.40
N TYR A 186 -1.75 -13.11 -26.53
CA TYR A 186 -2.25 -13.64 -27.80
C TYR A 186 -3.77 -13.80 -27.77
N ASP A 187 -4.39 -13.95 -28.93
CA ASP A 187 -5.83 -14.23 -29.05
C ASP A 187 -6.09 -15.71 -29.37
N VAL A 188 -7.09 -16.30 -28.69
CA VAL A 188 -7.61 -17.63 -29.04
C VAL A 188 -9.12 -17.53 -29.23
N ASP A 189 -9.56 -17.76 -30.47
CA ASP A 189 -10.98 -17.77 -30.85
C ASP A 189 -11.74 -16.47 -30.47
N GLY A 190 -11.06 -15.31 -30.54
CA GLY A 190 -11.61 -14.00 -30.18
C GLY A 190 -11.60 -13.71 -28.68
N GLN A 191 -10.93 -14.55 -27.88
CA GLN A 191 -10.69 -14.30 -26.47
C GLN A 191 -9.20 -13.97 -26.24
N PRO A 192 -8.88 -12.73 -25.82
CA PRO A 192 -7.52 -12.35 -25.49
C PRO A 192 -7.02 -13.12 -24.25
N GLN A 193 -5.79 -13.60 -24.32
CA GLN A 193 -5.13 -14.36 -23.27
C GLN A 193 -3.80 -13.71 -22.88
N ILE A 194 -3.50 -13.75 -21.59
CA ILE A 194 -2.19 -13.40 -21.04
C ILE A 194 -1.66 -14.61 -20.28
N GLU A 195 -0.63 -15.24 -20.82
CA GLU A 195 -0.02 -16.45 -20.26
C GLU A 195 1.38 -16.15 -19.72
N VAL A 196 1.59 -16.43 -18.43
CA VAL A 196 2.92 -16.38 -17.83
C VAL A 196 3.70 -17.62 -18.26
N LYS A 197 4.82 -17.44 -18.96
CA LYS A 197 5.68 -18.55 -19.42
C LYS A 197 6.72 -18.93 -18.38
N ALA A 198 7.28 -17.92 -17.71
CA ALA A 198 8.19 -18.13 -16.61
C ALA A 198 8.23 -16.92 -15.69
N THR A 199 8.47 -17.17 -14.41
CA THR A 199 8.72 -16.13 -13.42
C THR A 199 9.90 -16.47 -12.53
N ALA A 200 10.64 -15.45 -12.11
CA ALA A 200 11.72 -15.56 -11.14
C ALA A 200 11.85 -14.24 -10.37
N GLY A 201 12.54 -14.25 -9.23
CA GLY A 201 12.67 -13.04 -8.44
C GLY A 201 13.60 -13.13 -7.24
N ASN A 202 13.51 -12.11 -6.39
CA ASN A 202 14.16 -11.99 -5.10
C ASN A 202 13.33 -11.12 -4.16
N ASN A 203 12.70 -11.74 -3.15
CA ASN A 203 11.81 -11.07 -2.20
C ASN A 203 12.56 -10.16 -1.18
N LYS A 204 13.90 -10.10 -1.26
CA LYS A 204 14.77 -9.27 -0.41
C LYS A 204 15.81 -8.53 -1.26
N LEU A 205 15.33 -7.89 -2.31
CA LEU A 205 16.14 -7.03 -3.18
C LEU A 205 15.27 -5.89 -3.75
N GLY A 206 15.60 -4.64 -3.49
CA GLY A 206 14.87 -3.48 -3.99
C GLY A 206 15.53 -2.14 -3.66
N GLY A 207 14.76 -1.06 -3.76
CA GLY A 207 15.19 0.31 -3.48
C GLY A 207 15.69 0.56 -2.05
N ASP A 208 15.19 -0.18 -1.05
CA ASP A 208 15.67 -0.12 0.33
C ASP A 208 17.14 -0.53 0.41
N ASP A 209 17.56 -1.56 -0.33
CA ASP A 209 18.96 -2.00 -0.32
C ASP A 209 19.86 -1.01 -1.07
N PHE A 210 19.29 -0.24 -2.02
CA PHE A 210 20.01 0.84 -2.71
C PHE A 210 20.22 2.03 -1.77
N ASP A 211 19.23 2.30 -0.91
CA ASP A 211 19.35 3.32 0.13
C ASP A 211 20.40 2.90 1.15
N ASP A 212 20.38 1.65 1.63
CA ASP A 212 21.32 1.15 2.63
C ASP A 212 22.78 1.28 2.17
N VAL A 213 23.11 0.93 0.92
CA VAL A 213 24.50 1.08 0.42
C VAL A 213 24.93 2.54 0.29
N LEU A 214 23.98 3.45 0.04
CA LEU A 214 24.27 4.89 0.00
C LEU A 214 24.43 5.45 1.42
N ILE A 215 23.60 5.01 2.37
CA ILE A 215 23.72 5.35 3.80
C ILE A 215 25.08 4.90 4.33
N ASP A 216 25.50 3.67 4.06
CA ASP A 216 26.81 3.14 4.49
C ASP A 216 27.96 3.99 3.94
N HIS A 217 27.86 4.44 2.68
CA HIS A 217 28.82 5.35 2.08
C HIS A 217 28.86 6.71 2.79
N LEU A 218 27.70 7.30 3.07
CA LEU A 218 27.58 8.59 3.75
C LEU A 218 28.13 8.52 5.19
N VAL A 219 27.81 7.46 5.93
CA VAL A 219 28.35 7.21 7.28
C VAL A 219 29.87 7.07 7.23
N THR A 220 30.39 6.33 6.24
CA THR A 220 31.83 6.11 6.07
C THR A 220 32.58 7.41 5.77
N GLU A 221 32.08 8.22 4.82
CA GLU A 221 32.73 9.49 4.47
C GLU A 221 32.59 10.52 5.59
N PHE A 222 31.44 10.58 6.27
CA PHE A 222 31.27 11.44 7.44
C PHE A 222 32.29 11.08 8.53
N LYS A 223 32.37 9.80 8.90
CA LYS A 223 33.33 9.30 9.89
C LYS A 223 34.78 9.56 9.50
N LYS A 224 35.11 9.47 8.22
CA LYS A 224 36.46 9.79 7.72
C LYS A 224 36.80 11.28 7.84
N SER A 225 35.81 12.15 7.66
CA SER A 225 35.99 13.61 7.73
C SER A 225 35.98 14.17 9.16
N THR A 226 35.13 13.63 10.04
CA THR A 226 34.90 14.16 11.40
C THR A 226 35.43 13.25 12.51
N GLY A 227 35.67 11.97 12.22
CA GLY A 227 35.97 10.94 13.23
C GLY A 227 34.72 10.36 13.90
N ILE A 228 33.52 10.83 13.57
CA ILE A 228 32.27 10.49 14.26
C ILE A 228 31.52 9.37 13.54
N ASP A 229 31.07 8.38 14.30
CA ASP A 229 30.30 7.26 13.78
C ASP A 229 28.80 7.44 14.01
N LEU A 230 28.06 7.85 12.97
CA LEU A 230 26.61 8.07 13.05
C LEU A 230 25.79 6.79 13.18
N SER A 231 26.36 5.61 12.91
CA SER A 231 25.62 4.33 12.93
C SER A 231 24.99 3.98 14.28
N LYS A 232 25.43 4.65 15.36
CA LYS A 232 24.92 4.46 16.72
C LYS A 232 23.85 5.45 17.13
N ASP A 233 23.64 6.50 16.33
CA ASP A 233 22.65 7.55 16.58
C ASP A 233 21.41 7.27 15.74
N LEU A 234 20.37 6.72 16.37
CA LEU A 234 19.16 6.28 15.66
C LEU A 234 18.42 7.45 14.99
N GLN A 235 18.46 8.64 15.61
CA GLN A 235 17.84 9.83 15.04
C GLN A 235 18.62 10.32 13.82
N ALA A 236 19.96 10.33 13.89
CA ALA A 236 20.81 10.64 12.75
C ALA A 236 20.61 9.63 11.61
N MET A 237 20.51 8.34 11.92
CA MET A 237 20.29 7.29 10.92
C MET A 237 18.92 7.41 10.24
N SER A 238 17.87 7.79 10.97
CA SER A 238 16.55 8.07 10.36
C SER A 238 16.62 9.22 9.35
N ARG A 239 17.29 10.33 9.73
CA ARG A 239 17.52 11.48 8.83
C ARG A 239 18.38 11.13 7.63
N LEU A 240 19.42 10.33 7.84
CA LEU A 240 20.29 9.81 6.79
C LEU A 240 19.52 8.96 5.79
N LYS A 241 18.61 8.10 6.27
CA LYS A 241 17.77 7.28 5.39
C LYS A 241 16.91 8.13 4.46
N GLU A 242 16.23 9.13 5.00
CA GLU A 242 15.44 10.06 4.17
C GLU A 242 16.32 10.86 3.19
N GLY A 243 17.47 11.36 3.65
CA GLY A 243 18.41 12.09 2.82
C GLY A 243 19.01 11.24 1.69
N ALA A 244 19.33 9.97 1.98
CA ALA A 244 19.85 9.01 1.01
C ALA A 244 18.79 8.63 -0.04
N GLU A 245 17.55 8.36 0.39
CA GLU A 245 16.43 8.08 -0.55
C GLU A 245 16.23 9.25 -1.51
N LYS A 246 16.20 10.49 -0.99
CA LYS A 246 16.09 11.71 -1.81
C LYS A 246 17.24 11.83 -2.81
N ALA A 247 18.48 11.67 -2.35
CA ALA A 247 19.65 11.75 -3.23
C ALA A 247 19.64 10.66 -4.31
N LYS A 248 19.28 9.41 -3.97
CA LYS A 248 19.09 8.32 -4.95
C LYS A 248 18.11 8.71 -6.05
N ILE A 249 16.95 9.26 -5.66
CA ILE A 249 15.92 9.68 -6.60
C ILE A 249 16.43 10.82 -7.49
N GLU A 250 17.06 11.85 -6.92
CA GLU A 250 17.65 12.97 -7.66
C GLU A 250 18.72 12.51 -8.67
N LEU A 251 19.58 11.56 -8.28
CA LEU A 251 20.64 11.00 -9.12
C LEU A 251 20.11 10.17 -10.31
N SER A 252 18.82 9.82 -10.31
CA SER A 252 18.18 9.19 -11.47
C SER A 252 17.97 10.19 -12.62
N GLY A 253 17.85 11.49 -12.31
CA GLY A 253 17.68 12.57 -13.29
C GLY A 253 18.88 13.51 -13.43
N THR A 254 19.78 13.56 -12.45
CA THR A 254 20.88 14.53 -12.37
C THR A 254 22.25 13.84 -12.32
N GLY A 255 23.32 14.60 -12.56
CA GLY A 255 24.70 14.07 -12.52
C GLY A 255 25.30 13.96 -11.10
N GLN A 256 24.77 14.71 -10.14
CA GLN A 256 25.22 14.76 -8.76
C GLN A 256 24.09 15.29 -7.86
N SER A 257 24.08 14.89 -6.59
CA SER A 257 23.17 15.35 -5.55
C SER A 257 23.97 15.71 -4.29
N GLN A 258 23.54 16.73 -3.58
CA GLN A 258 24.16 17.17 -2.33
C GLN A 258 23.34 16.67 -1.16
N VAL A 259 23.88 15.74 -0.37
CA VAL A 259 23.26 15.32 0.89
C VAL A 259 23.69 16.30 1.97
N ASN A 260 22.78 17.22 2.31
CA ASN A 260 23.00 18.23 3.34
C ASN A 260 22.02 18.03 4.50
N LEU A 261 22.54 17.59 5.65
CA LEU A 261 21.80 17.39 6.88
C LEU A 261 22.42 18.23 8.00
N PRO A 262 21.90 19.45 8.25
CA PRO A 262 22.39 20.31 9.32
C PRO A 262 22.09 19.71 10.70
N PHE A 263 22.94 19.96 11.69
CA PHE A 263 22.74 19.49 13.07
C PHE A 263 22.49 17.97 13.11
N ILE A 264 23.26 17.20 12.35
CA ILE A 264 23.04 15.75 12.24
C ILE A 264 23.35 15.05 13.56
N THR A 265 24.33 15.57 14.30
CA THR A 265 24.71 15.08 15.63
C THR A 265 25.42 16.20 16.42
N MET A 266 25.78 15.93 17.67
CA MET A 266 26.48 16.85 18.56
C MET A 266 27.79 16.22 19.05
N VAL A 267 28.89 16.98 19.05
CA VAL A 267 30.18 16.57 19.62
C VAL A 267 30.69 17.65 20.56
N ASP A 268 30.96 17.27 21.81
CA ASP A 268 31.46 18.18 22.86
C ASP A 268 30.62 19.47 23.02
N GLY A 269 29.31 19.38 22.74
CA GLY A 269 28.39 20.52 22.79
C GLY A 269 28.37 21.41 21.54
N ALA A 270 29.18 21.10 20.52
CA ALA A 270 29.14 21.75 19.21
C ALA A 270 28.28 20.93 18.22
N PRO A 271 27.41 21.58 17.43
CA PRO A 271 26.64 20.90 16.40
C PRO A 271 27.51 20.55 15.20
N GLU A 272 27.33 19.34 14.69
CA GLU A 272 27.98 18.87 13.46
C GLU A 272 26.97 18.75 12.32
N HIS A 273 27.46 18.94 11.10
CA HIS A 273 26.64 18.96 9.89
C HIS A 273 27.17 17.93 8.90
N LEU A 274 26.28 17.16 8.28
CA LEU A 274 26.66 16.30 7.16
C LEU A 274 26.44 17.07 5.87
N ASP A 275 27.50 17.26 5.09
CA ASP A 275 27.46 17.94 3.80
C ASP A 275 28.34 17.18 2.80
N ILE A 276 27.74 16.20 2.11
CA ILE A 276 28.46 15.27 1.24
C ILE A 276 27.85 15.31 -0.16
N MET A 277 28.69 15.63 -1.15
CA MET A 277 28.32 15.53 -2.56
C MET A 277 28.44 14.08 -3.04
N VAL A 278 27.38 13.54 -3.61
CA VAL A 278 27.37 12.22 -4.25
C VAL A 278 27.19 12.39 -5.73
N THR A 279 28.07 11.80 -6.54
CA THR A 279 27.91 11.78 -8.00
C THR A 279 27.11 10.56 -8.43
N LYS A 280 26.42 10.66 -9.56
CA LYS A 280 25.68 9.53 -10.15
C LYS A 280 26.62 8.34 -10.41
N ALA A 281 27.81 8.61 -10.93
CA ALA A 281 28.81 7.57 -11.17
C ALA A 281 29.19 6.84 -9.88
N LYS A 282 29.33 7.56 -8.76
CA LYS A 282 29.61 6.93 -7.46
C LYS A 282 28.42 6.09 -6.97
N PHE A 283 27.21 6.62 -7.08
CA PHE A 283 26.01 5.86 -6.71
C PHE A 283 25.87 4.58 -7.54
N GLU A 284 26.03 4.66 -8.86
CA GLU A 284 25.97 3.50 -9.77
C GLU A 284 27.09 2.48 -9.48
N GLU A 285 28.28 2.92 -9.10
CA GLU A 285 29.35 2.05 -8.61
C GLU A 285 28.93 1.26 -7.35
N LEU A 286 28.29 1.94 -6.39
CA LEU A 286 27.85 1.33 -5.12
C LEU A 286 26.76 0.28 -5.33
N ILE A 287 25.78 0.56 -6.21
CA ILE A 287 24.66 -0.36 -6.47
C ILE A 287 24.95 -1.44 -7.51
N ALA A 288 26.06 -1.37 -8.24
CA ALA A 288 26.38 -2.32 -9.33
C ALA A 288 26.25 -3.81 -8.91
N PRO A 289 26.70 -4.24 -7.71
CA PRO A 289 26.47 -5.62 -7.26
C PRO A 289 25.00 -5.98 -7.07
N LEU A 290 24.17 -5.02 -6.63
CA LEU A 290 22.73 -5.21 -6.44
C LEU A 290 22.01 -5.29 -7.79
N VAL A 291 22.42 -4.48 -8.77
CA VAL A 291 21.90 -4.57 -10.15
C VAL A 291 22.27 -5.91 -10.79
N GLU A 292 23.51 -6.42 -10.63
CA GLU A 292 23.83 -7.75 -11.18
C GLU A 292 23.03 -8.88 -10.49
N ARG A 293 22.64 -8.71 -9.21
CA ARG A 293 21.77 -9.67 -8.51
C ARG A 293 20.38 -9.77 -9.14
N THR A 294 19.87 -8.74 -9.81
CA THR A 294 18.60 -8.82 -10.55
C THR A 294 18.75 -9.48 -11.93
N MET A 295 19.95 -9.40 -12.53
CA MET A 295 20.22 -10.03 -13.83
C MET A 295 20.23 -11.56 -13.75
N LYS A 296 20.61 -12.15 -12.61
CA LYS A 296 20.60 -13.61 -12.44
C LYS A 296 19.18 -14.20 -12.57
N PRO A 297 18.15 -13.75 -11.83
CA PRO A 297 16.76 -14.19 -12.06
C PRO A 297 16.25 -13.82 -13.46
N THR A 298 16.65 -12.68 -14.01
CA THR A 298 16.27 -12.27 -15.39
C THR A 298 16.71 -13.31 -16.42
N ARG A 299 17.98 -13.73 -16.39
CA ARG A 299 18.50 -14.81 -17.25
C ARG A 299 17.78 -16.13 -17.01
N GLN A 300 17.41 -16.41 -15.76
CA GLN A 300 16.70 -17.63 -15.40
C GLN A 300 15.29 -17.66 -16.00
N ALA A 301 14.51 -16.59 -15.85
CA ALA A 301 13.18 -16.47 -16.42
C ALA A 301 13.22 -16.54 -17.95
N MET A 302 14.17 -15.83 -18.59
CA MET A 302 14.34 -15.92 -20.04
C MET A 302 14.64 -17.34 -20.51
N LYS A 303 15.54 -18.05 -19.81
CA LYS A 303 15.89 -19.44 -20.12
C LYS A 303 14.69 -20.38 -19.94
N ASP A 304 13.95 -20.25 -18.84
CA ASP A 304 12.82 -21.11 -18.54
C ASP A 304 11.66 -20.90 -19.52
N ALA A 305 11.45 -19.67 -19.99
CA ALA A 305 10.49 -19.35 -21.05
C ALA A 305 10.99 -19.70 -22.46
N GLY A 306 12.23 -20.16 -22.62
CA GLY A 306 12.82 -20.47 -23.93
C GLY A 306 13.11 -19.24 -24.81
N VAL A 307 13.11 -18.03 -24.24
CA VAL A 307 13.37 -16.79 -24.97
C VAL A 307 14.87 -16.46 -24.97
N THR A 308 15.31 -15.83 -26.06
CA THR A 308 16.71 -15.44 -26.24
C THR A 308 16.84 -13.93 -26.31
N LYS A 309 18.08 -13.44 -26.20
CA LYS A 309 18.35 -12.02 -26.36
C LYS A 309 17.83 -11.51 -27.71
N GLY A 310 16.99 -10.49 -27.67
CA GLY A 310 16.36 -9.86 -28.83
C GLY A 310 15.04 -10.48 -29.26
N SER A 311 14.60 -11.61 -28.66
CA SER A 311 13.34 -12.25 -29.02
C SER A 311 12.13 -11.77 -28.20
N VAL A 312 12.33 -10.88 -27.22
CA VAL A 312 11.23 -10.22 -26.52
C VAL A 312 10.79 -8.98 -27.31
N ASP A 313 9.48 -8.83 -27.50
CA ASP A 313 8.89 -7.74 -28.26
C ASP A 313 8.87 -6.44 -27.47
N LYS A 314 8.69 -6.53 -26.15
CA LYS A 314 8.70 -5.40 -25.21
C LYS A 314 9.33 -5.78 -23.88
N VAL A 315 9.95 -4.78 -23.26
CA VAL A 315 10.40 -4.83 -21.87
C VAL A 315 9.62 -3.78 -21.10
N LEU A 316 8.77 -4.20 -20.16
CA LEU A 316 7.98 -3.31 -19.31
C LEU A 316 8.74 -3.12 -18.00
N LEU A 317 8.96 -1.86 -17.60
CA LEU A 317 9.57 -1.53 -16.32
C LEU A 317 8.50 -1.13 -15.32
N VAL A 318 8.51 -1.78 -14.16
CA VAL A 318 7.57 -1.56 -13.06
C VAL A 318 8.35 -1.31 -11.78
N GLY A 319 7.83 -0.45 -10.91
CA GLY A 319 8.48 -0.10 -9.65
C GLY A 319 9.49 1.04 -9.77
N GLY A 320 9.49 1.93 -8.78
CA GLY A 320 10.26 3.19 -8.80
C GLY A 320 11.77 3.02 -8.96
N SER A 321 12.36 1.92 -8.48
CA SER A 321 13.81 1.70 -8.58
C SER A 321 14.27 1.40 -10.01
N THR A 322 13.36 1.07 -10.93
CA THR A 322 13.66 0.96 -12.38
C THR A 322 13.96 2.31 -13.03
N ARG A 323 13.68 3.43 -12.35
CA ARG A 323 14.02 4.78 -12.83
C ARG A 323 15.54 5.02 -12.82
N VAL A 324 16.31 4.22 -12.09
CA VAL A 324 17.77 4.30 -12.04
C VAL A 324 18.38 3.95 -13.40
N PRO A 325 19.17 4.85 -14.03
CA PRO A 325 19.67 4.61 -15.39
C PRO A 325 20.57 3.38 -15.56
N ALA A 326 21.41 3.05 -14.56
CA ALA A 326 22.17 1.80 -14.57
C ALA A 326 21.28 0.54 -14.63
N VAL A 327 20.09 0.57 -14.00
CA VAL A 327 19.13 -0.55 -14.06
C VAL A 327 18.56 -0.68 -15.47
N GLN A 328 18.14 0.43 -16.09
CA GLN A 328 17.61 0.45 -17.47
C GLN A 328 18.67 -0.03 -18.48
N ALA A 329 19.91 0.41 -18.33
CA ALA A 329 21.00 -0.01 -19.18
C ALA A 329 21.34 -1.50 -19.01
N ALA A 330 21.27 -2.02 -17.78
CA ALA A 330 21.52 -3.43 -17.50
C ALA A 330 20.46 -4.33 -18.16
N ILE A 331 19.17 -4.02 -17.99
CA ILE A 331 18.09 -4.82 -18.58
C ILE A 331 18.05 -4.71 -20.11
N GLU A 332 18.31 -3.53 -20.68
CA GLU A 332 18.44 -3.37 -22.14
C GLU A 332 19.60 -4.19 -22.69
N LYS A 333 20.74 -4.20 -22.00
CA LYS A 333 21.89 -5.03 -22.38
C LYS A 333 21.58 -6.53 -22.29
N GLU A 334 20.85 -6.97 -21.26
CA GLU A 334 20.53 -8.38 -21.06
C GLU A 334 19.51 -8.87 -22.10
N THR A 335 18.43 -8.13 -22.29
CA THR A 335 17.33 -8.48 -23.21
C THR A 335 17.61 -8.14 -24.66
N GLY A 336 18.53 -7.20 -24.94
CA GLY A 336 18.76 -6.67 -26.28
C GLY A 336 17.64 -5.74 -26.77
N LYS A 337 16.75 -5.30 -25.87
CA LYS A 337 15.57 -4.51 -26.21
C LYS A 337 15.45 -3.30 -25.27
N SER A 338 15.23 -2.12 -25.85
CA SER A 338 15.04 -0.91 -25.07
C SER A 338 13.72 -0.97 -24.28
N PRO A 339 13.71 -0.51 -23.02
CA PRO A 339 12.49 -0.45 -22.22
C PRO A 339 11.36 0.34 -22.86
N PHE A 340 10.15 -0.21 -22.80
CA PHE A 340 8.93 0.47 -23.24
C PHE A 340 8.58 1.60 -22.27
N LYS A 341 8.16 2.74 -22.81
CA LYS A 341 7.88 3.97 -22.05
C LYS A 341 6.38 4.30 -21.91
N GLY A 342 5.50 3.51 -22.52
CA GLY A 342 4.04 3.74 -22.51
C GLY A 342 3.32 3.11 -21.33
N ILE A 343 4.01 2.85 -20.23
CA ILE A 343 3.43 2.31 -18.99
C ILE A 343 3.88 3.16 -17.81
N ASN A 344 2.99 3.45 -16.88
CA ASN A 344 3.34 4.16 -15.66
C ASN A 344 3.86 3.14 -14.61
N PRO A 345 5.15 3.18 -14.25
CA PRO A 345 5.76 2.17 -13.37
C PRO A 345 5.22 2.19 -11.94
N ASP A 346 4.53 3.27 -11.51
CA ASP A 346 4.00 3.43 -10.15
C ASP A 346 2.50 3.10 -10.05
N GLU A 347 1.81 2.96 -11.18
CA GLU A 347 0.34 2.81 -11.23
C GLU A 347 -0.13 1.54 -11.94
N ALA A 348 0.69 1.00 -12.85
CA ALA A 348 0.29 -0.13 -13.70
C ALA A 348 -0.17 -1.37 -12.91
N VAL A 349 0.45 -1.61 -11.76
CA VAL A 349 0.10 -2.75 -10.90
C VAL A 349 -1.29 -2.58 -10.29
N ALA A 350 -1.65 -1.37 -9.82
CA ALA A 350 -2.99 -1.10 -9.29
C ALA A 350 -4.05 -1.10 -10.41
N VAL A 351 -3.72 -0.50 -11.57
CA VAL A 351 -4.58 -0.52 -12.77
C VAL A 351 -4.90 -1.95 -13.19
N GLY A 352 -3.91 -2.83 -13.27
CA GLY A 352 -4.12 -4.24 -13.58
C GLY A 352 -4.97 -4.95 -12.54
N ALA A 353 -4.80 -4.63 -11.25
CA ALA A 353 -5.59 -5.22 -10.19
C ALA A 353 -7.07 -4.79 -10.29
N ALA A 354 -7.33 -3.54 -10.70
CA ALA A 354 -8.67 -3.04 -10.96
C ALA A 354 -9.30 -3.69 -12.20
N LEU A 355 -8.54 -3.90 -13.28
CA LEU A 355 -9.01 -4.67 -14.45
C LEU A 355 -9.39 -6.10 -14.05
N GLN A 356 -8.55 -6.76 -13.25
CA GLN A 356 -8.86 -8.09 -12.72
C GLN A 356 -10.12 -8.09 -11.84
N ALA A 357 -10.31 -7.03 -11.03
CA ALA A 357 -11.51 -6.83 -10.23
C ALA A 357 -12.76 -6.69 -11.11
N GLY A 358 -12.68 -5.88 -12.18
CA GLY A 358 -13.74 -5.72 -13.17
C GLY A 358 -14.11 -7.02 -13.89
N ILE A 359 -13.11 -7.82 -14.27
CA ILE A 359 -13.32 -9.16 -14.88
C ILE A 359 -14.09 -10.07 -13.91
N ILE A 360 -13.69 -10.11 -12.63
CA ILE A 360 -14.35 -10.95 -11.61
C ILE A 360 -15.79 -10.46 -11.33
N ALA A 361 -15.99 -9.15 -11.29
CA ALA A 361 -17.29 -8.52 -11.04
C ALA A 361 -18.24 -8.62 -12.25
N GLY A 362 -17.71 -8.92 -13.45
CA GLY A 362 -18.46 -8.88 -14.70
C GLY A 362 -18.86 -7.45 -15.07
N ASP A 363 -17.93 -6.50 -14.93
CA ASP A 363 -18.17 -5.10 -15.26
C ASP A 363 -18.36 -4.87 -16.76
N GLU A 364 -19.42 -4.14 -17.12
CA GLU A 364 -19.69 -3.79 -18.51
C GLU A 364 -18.54 -2.90 -19.03
N GLY A 365 -18.05 -3.21 -20.23
CA GLY A 365 -16.94 -2.49 -20.86
C GLY A 365 -15.55 -3.00 -20.50
N VAL A 366 -15.41 -3.90 -19.52
CA VAL A 366 -14.13 -4.56 -19.23
C VAL A 366 -13.95 -5.78 -20.13
N SER A 367 -12.85 -5.83 -20.87
CA SER A 367 -12.51 -6.94 -21.75
C SER A 367 -12.37 -8.26 -20.98
N ASP A 368 -13.00 -9.33 -21.48
CA ASP A 368 -12.95 -10.68 -20.88
C ASP A 368 -11.62 -11.37 -21.23
N ILE A 369 -10.55 -10.93 -20.57
CA ILE A 369 -9.19 -11.44 -20.76
C ILE A 369 -8.97 -12.67 -19.88
N LEU A 370 -8.55 -13.78 -20.49
CA LEU A 370 -8.17 -14.97 -19.76
C LEU A 370 -6.73 -14.84 -19.25
N LEU A 371 -6.58 -14.88 -17.93
CA LEU A 371 -5.28 -14.84 -17.26
C LEU A 371 -4.81 -16.25 -16.89
N LEU A 372 -3.67 -16.67 -17.44
CA LEU A 372 -3.04 -17.95 -17.15
C LEU A 372 -1.71 -17.70 -16.41
N ASP A 373 -1.74 -17.78 -15.08
CA ASP A 373 -0.56 -17.59 -14.22
C ASP A 373 0.12 -18.93 -13.92
N VAL A 374 1.27 -18.92 -13.23
CA VAL A 374 2.06 -20.12 -12.91
C VAL A 374 2.52 -20.15 -11.45
N THR A 375 2.85 -21.34 -10.94
CA THR A 375 3.55 -21.45 -9.65
C THR A 375 5.05 -21.12 -9.79
N PRO A 376 5.64 -20.23 -8.98
CA PRO A 376 7.03 -19.79 -9.14
C PRO A 376 8.07 -20.84 -8.70
N LEU A 377 7.65 -21.85 -7.92
CA LEU A 377 8.56 -22.81 -7.29
C LEU A 377 8.02 -24.23 -7.42
N THR A 378 8.93 -25.19 -7.59
CA THR A 378 8.59 -26.60 -7.61
C THR A 378 8.07 -27.06 -6.25
N LEU A 379 6.96 -27.80 -6.27
CA LEU A 379 6.36 -28.47 -5.11
C LEU A 379 6.67 -29.96 -5.16
N GLY A 380 6.90 -30.56 -4.00
CA GLY A 380 7.23 -31.96 -3.90
C GLY A 380 7.08 -32.52 -2.51
N ILE A 381 7.44 -33.80 -2.36
CA ILE A 381 7.47 -34.48 -1.07
C ILE A 381 8.83 -35.09 -0.78
N GLU A 382 9.18 -35.22 0.50
CA GLU A 382 10.34 -36.02 0.90
C GLU A 382 10.03 -37.50 0.69
N THR A 383 10.99 -38.21 0.10
CA THR A 383 10.92 -39.65 -0.12
C THR A 383 12.13 -40.35 0.49
N LEU A 384 12.11 -41.69 0.50
CA LEU A 384 13.17 -42.50 1.09
C LEU A 384 14.56 -42.07 0.58
N GLY A 385 15.47 -41.77 1.51
CA GLY A 385 16.82 -41.27 1.19
C GLY A 385 16.98 -39.77 1.37
N GLY A 386 15.95 -39.05 1.84
CA GLY A 386 16.02 -37.61 2.14
C GLY A 386 16.06 -36.74 0.90
N VAL A 387 15.53 -37.24 -0.21
CA VAL A 387 15.46 -36.56 -1.51
C VAL A 387 14.06 -36.03 -1.78
N MET A 388 13.98 -34.87 -2.42
CA MET A 388 12.73 -34.26 -2.84
C MET A 388 12.26 -34.92 -4.14
N THR A 389 11.09 -35.56 -4.12
CA THR A 389 10.41 -36.00 -5.34
C THR A 389 9.47 -34.89 -5.81
N LYS A 390 9.70 -34.41 -7.02
CA LYS A 390 8.96 -33.30 -7.63
C LYS A 390 7.57 -33.74 -8.05
N MET A 391 6.55 -33.03 -7.57
CA MET A 391 5.15 -33.23 -7.92
C MET A 391 4.75 -32.20 -8.96
N ILE A 392 4.78 -30.92 -8.64
CA ILE A 392 4.44 -29.85 -9.59
C ILE A 392 5.69 -29.03 -9.82
N GLU A 393 6.20 -28.99 -11.05
CA GLU A 393 7.39 -28.21 -11.37
C GLU A 393 7.06 -26.71 -11.38
N ARG A 394 8.04 -25.86 -11.08
CA ARG A 394 7.91 -24.41 -11.25
C ARG A 394 7.48 -24.07 -12.68
N ASN A 395 6.84 -22.92 -12.85
CA ASN A 395 6.25 -22.44 -14.08
C ASN A 395 5.11 -23.33 -14.63
N THR A 396 4.59 -24.29 -13.85
CA THR A 396 3.34 -24.98 -14.21
C THR A 396 2.18 -24.00 -14.06
N THR A 397 1.33 -23.91 -15.08
CA THR A 397 0.11 -23.09 -15.10
C THR A 397 -0.82 -23.43 -13.94
N ILE A 398 -1.42 -22.42 -13.32
CA ILE A 398 -2.38 -22.55 -12.21
C ILE A 398 -3.75 -21.98 -12.62
N PRO A 399 -4.87 -22.51 -12.08
CA PRO A 399 -4.95 -23.62 -11.12
C PRO A 399 -4.55 -24.97 -11.72
N THR A 400 -4.02 -25.87 -10.90
CA THR A 400 -3.59 -27.21 -11.35
C THR A 400 -3.70 -28.25 -10.25
N ARG A 401 -3.85 -29.52 -10.66
CA ARG A 401 -3.96 -30.66 -9.75
C ARG A 401 -3.13 -31.82 -10.27
N ARG A 402 -2.34 -32.44 -9.40
CA ARG A 402 -1.55 -33.64 -9.70
C ARG A 402 -1.64 -34.65 -8.57
N SER A 403 -1.85 -35.91 -8.93
CA SER A 403 -1.90 -37.03 -7.99
C SER A 403 -0.85 -38.08 -8.36
N GLU A 404 -0.17 -38.63 -7.36
CA GLU A 404 0.80 -39.71 -7.54
C GLU A 404 0.66 -40.74 -6.41
N THR A 405 0.84 -42.02 -6.72
CA THR A 405 0.68 -43.11 -5.76
C THR A 405 2.03 -43.52 -5.17
N TYR A 406 2.13 -43.44 -3.86
CA TYR A 406 3.24 -43.92 -3.05
C TYR A 406 2.84 -45.14 -2.22
N SER A 407 3.79 -45.72 -1.50
CA SER A 407 3.56 -46.86 -0.62
C SER A 407 4.41 -46.79 0.64
N THR A 408 4.09 -47.63 1.63
CA THR A 408 4.88 -47.81 2.86
C THR A 408 6.31 -48.26 2.59
N ALA A 409 7.24 -47.78 3.42
CA ALA A 409 8.67 -48.10 3.37
C ALA A 409 9.04 -49.34 4.21
N SER A 410 8.17 -49.73 5.15
CA SER A 410 8.38 -50.84 6.09
C SER A 410 7.16 -51.76 6.19
N ASP A 411 7.39 -53.03 6.53
CA ASP A 411 6.33 -54.01 6.74
C ASP A 411 5.45 -53.61 7.94
N ASN A 412 4.14 -53.76 7.79
CA ASN A 412 3.13 -53.44 8.81
C ASN A 412 3.20 -51.99 9.34
N GLN A 413 3.67 -51.05 8.52
CA GLN A 413 3.76 -49.64 8.87
C GLN A 413 2.35 -49.05 9.13
N PRO A 414 2.05 -48.60 10.36
CA PRO A 414 0.69 -48.19 10.74
C PRO A 414 0.32 -46.76 10.29
N ALA A 415 1.32 -45.98 9.87
CA ALA A 415 1.15 -44.61 9.39
C ALA A 415 2.26 -44.21 8.40
N VAL A 416 1.94 -43.34 7.44
CA VAL A 416 2.92 -42.71 6.55
C VAL A 416 2.96 -41.22 6.81
N GLU A 417 4.17 -40.69 6.94
CA GLU A 417 4.44 -39.26 7.03
C GLU A 417 4.58 -38.68 5.61
N ILE A 418 3.86 -37.59 5.36
CA ILE A 418 3.94 -36.80 4.14
C ILE A 418 4.59 -35.47 4.51
N HIS A 419 5.85 -35.31 4.13
CA HIS A 419 6.58 -34.06 4.29
C HIS A 419 6.57 -33.29 2.98
N VAL A 420 5.83 -32.18 2.95
CA VAL A 420 5.63 -31.33 1.78
C VAL A 420 6.71 -30.25 1.74
N LEU A 421 7.32 -30.05 0.57
CA LEU A 421 8.40 -29.09 0.36
C LEU A 421 8.18 -28.23 -0.88
N GLN A 422 8.84 -27.07 -0.88
CA GLN A 422 8.94 -26.16 -1.99
C GLN A 422 10.40 -25.79 -2.26
N GLY A 423 10.85 -25.90 -3.51
CA GLY A 423 12.20 -25.53 -3.92
C GLY A 423 12.79 -26.40 -5.03
N GLU A 424 14.00 -26.02 -5.46
CA GLU A 424 14.67 -26.61 -6.64
C GLU A 424 15.86 -27.52 -6.29
N ARG A 425 16.11 -27.76 -4.99
CA ARG A 425 17.25 -28.54 -4.52
C ARG A 425 16.89 -30.02 -4.50
N GLU A 426 17.89 -30.88 -4.75
CA GLU A 426 17.68 -32.34 -4.81
C GLU A 426 17.36 -32.96 -3.43
N PHE A 427 17.99 -32.46 -2.36
CA PHE A 427 17.79 -32.98 -1.01
C PHE A 427 16.70 -32.20 -0.27
N ALA A 428 15.82 -32.91 0.43
CA ALA A 428 14.69 -32.33 1.14
C ALA A 428 15.12 -31.23 2.13
N LYS A 429 16.18 -31.49 2.90
CA LYS A 429 16.76 -30.54 3.89
C LYS A 429 17.23 -29.20 3.31
N ASP A 430 17.47 -29.12 2.00
CA ASP A 430 17.96 -27.91 1.33
C ASP A 430 16.81 -27.09 0.72
N ASN A 431 15.57 -27.58 0.83
CA ASN A 431 14.35 -26.92 0.37
C ASN A 431 13.55 -26.37 1.56
N THR A 432 12.53 -25.58 1.24
CA THR A 432 11.63 -25.03 2.25
C THR A 432 10.55 -26.06 2.59
N THR A 433 10.49 -26.46 3.86
CA THR A 433 9.37 -27.23 4.39
C THR A 433 8.10 -26.38 4.38
N LEU A 434 7.05 -26.91 3.75
CA LEU A 434 5.72 -26.31 3.76
C LEU A 434 4.85 -26.88 4.88
N GLY A 435 4.96 -28.19 5.14
CA GLY A 435 4.20 -28.85 6.20
C GLY A 435 4.49 -30.33 6.28
N GLN A 436 4.09 -30.96 7.40
CA GLN A 436 4.25 -32.38 7.65
C GLN A 436 2.95 -32.93 8.26
N PHE A 437 2.45 -34.04 7.72
CA PHE A 437 1.26 -34.69 8.27
C PHE A 437 1.30 -36.20 8.13
N HIS A 438 0.54 -36.89 8.98
CA HIS A 438 0.56 -38.34 9.06
C HIS A 438 -0.77 -38.93 8.59
N LEU A 439 -0.73 -39.79 7.57
CA LEU A 439 -1.85 -40.68 7.26
C LEU A 439 -1.80 -41.90 8.19
N VAL A 440 -2.56 -41.85 9.28
CA VAL A 440 -2.55 -42.89 10.33
C VAL A 440 -3.62 -43.96 10.10
N GLY A 441 -3.42 -45.14 10.69
CA GLY A 441 -4.42 -46.22 10.71
C GLY A 441 -4.42 -47.08 9.45
N LEU A 442 -3.25 -47.27 8.84
CA LEU A 442 -3.07 -48.19 7.72
C LEU A 442 -3.17 -49.65 8.23
N PRO A 443 -3.89 -50.54 7.51
CA PRO A 443 -3.96 -51.94 7.88
C PRO A 443 -2.58 -52.62 7.75
N PRO A 444 -2.27 -53.63 8.59
CA PRO A 444 -1.02 -54.38 8.49
C PRO A 444 -0.87 -55.04 7.11
N ALA A 445 0.15 -54.63 6.35
CA ALA A 445 0.47 -55.17 5.03
C ALA A 445 2.00 -55.18 4.83
N PRO A 446 2.53 -56.06 3.96
CA PRO A 446 3.93 -55.98 3.54
C PRO A 446 4.27 -54.61 2.94
N ARG A 447 5.53 -54.18 3.07
CA ARG A 447 6.01 -52.95 2.41
C ARG A 447 5.73 -52.99 0.90
N GLY A 448 5.41 -51.86 0.30
CA GLY A 448 5.10 -51.79 -1.13
C GLY A 448 3.65 -52.16 -1.50
N VAL A 449 2.83 -52.63 -0.55
CA VAL A 449 1.44 -53.05 -0.81
C VAL A 449 0.42 -51.92 -0.61
N PRO A 450 0.44 -51.13 0.48
CA PRO A 450 -0.48 -50.01 0.64
C PRO A 450 -0.33 -48.99 -0.49
N GLN A 451 -1.46 -48.57 -1.08
CA GLN A 451 -1.46 -47.58 -2.15
C GLN A 451 -1.95 -46.24 -1.59
N ILE A 452 -1.01 -45.31 -1.43
CA ILE A 452 -1.25 -44.00 -0.82
C ILE A 452 -1.19 -42.98 -1.94
N GLU A 453 -2.34 -42.51 -2.39
CA GLU A 453 -2.44 -41.44 -3.38
C GLU A 453 -2.21 -40.10 -2.67
N VAL A 454 -1.15 -39.39 -3.07
CA VAL A 454 -0.87 -38.02 -2.62
C VAL A 454 -1.28 -37.08 -3.75
N THR A 455 -2.15 -36.13 -3.43
CA THR A 455 -2.68 -35.13 -4.36
C THR A 455 -2.22 -33.74 -3.95
N PHE A 456 -1.65 -33.02 -4.90
CA PHE A 456 -1.37 -31.59 -4.81
C PHE A 456 -2.41 -30.84 -5.64
N ASP A 457 -3.00 -29.82 -5.03
CA ASP A 457 -3.95 -28.91 -5.67
C ASP A 457 -3.47 -27.48 -5.42
N ILE A 458 -3.29 -26.71 -6.50
CA ILE A 458 -2.94 -25.29 -6.44
C ILE A 458 -4.13 -24.51 -6.98
N ASP A 459 -4.68 -23.64 -6.16
CA ASP A 459 -5.81 -22.81 -6.55
C ASP A 459 -5.37 -21.63 -7.43
N ALA A 460 -6.33 -20.83 -7.89
CA ALA A 460 -6.03 -19.69 -8.73
C ALA A 460 -5.20 -18.60 -8.02
N ASN A 461 -5.19 -18.55 -6.68
CA ASN A 461 -4.38 -17.61 -5.88
C ASN A 461 -2.93 -18.11 -5.66
N GLY A 462 -2.61 -19.32 -6.14
CA GLY A 462 -1.34 -19.97 -5.90
C GLY A 462 -1.23 -20.62 -4.51
N ILE A 463 -2.36 -20.83 -3.81
CA ILE A 463 -2.38 -21.46 -2.48
C ILE A 463 -2.39 -22.98 -2.63
N VAL A 464 -1.53 -23.65 -1.88
CA VAL A 464 -1.31 -25.10 -2.01
C VAL A 464 -2.15 -25.89 -1.00
N SER A 465 -2.88 -26.88 -1.50
CA SER A 465 -3.55 -27.91 -0.72
C SER A 465 -2.92 -29.27 -1.00
N VAL A 466 -2.61 -30.04 0.04
CA VAL A 466 -2.10 -31.41 -0.13
C VAL A 466 -3.00 -32.39 0.61
N SER A 467 -3.43 -33.45 -0.07
CA SER A 467 -4.14 -34.57 0.55
C SER A 467 -3.45 -35.90 0.29
N ALA A 468 -3.60 -36.82 1.22
CA ALA A 468 -3.13 -38.20 1.11
C ALA A 468 -4.28 -39.15 1.42
N LYS A 469 -4.51 -40.10 0.53
CA LYS A 469 -5.61 -41.06 0.62
C LYS A 469 -5.10 -42.49 0.43
N ASP A 470 -5.42 -43.36 1.38
CA ASP A 470 -5.24 -44.80 1.18
C ASP A 470 -6.36 -45.32 0.26
N LEU A 471 -5.99 -45.82 -0.93
CA LEU A 471 -6.93 -46.29 -1.93
C LEU A 471 -7.65 -47.58 -1.50
N ALA A 472 -7.09 -48.36 -0.57
CA ALA A 472 -7.71 -49.60 -0.11
C ALA A 472 -8.83 -49.33 0.91
N THR A 473 -8.60 -48.42 1.86
CA THR A 473 -9.56 -48.11 2.93
C THR A 473 -10.43 -46.89 2.63
N GLY A 474 -10.03 -46.06 1.65
CA GLY A 474 -10.64 -44.76 1.38
C GLY A 474 -10.34 -43.71 2.43
N LYS A 475 -9.52 -44.02 3.44
CA LYS A 475 -9.16 -43.10 4.51
C LYS A 475 -8.28 -41.98 3.96
N GLU A 476 -8.67 -40.75 4.23
CA GLU A 476 -7.99 -39.56 3.76
C GLU A 476 -7.51 -38.70 4.94
N GLN A 477 -6.37 -38.07 4.76
CA GLN A 477 -5.90 -36.95 5.56
C GLN A 477 -5.45 -35.86 4.61
N SER A 478 -5.89 -34.64 4.86
CA SER A 478 -5.54 -33.48 4.06
C SER A 478 -5.02 -32.38 4.96
N VAL A 479 -4.07 -31.62 4.45
CA VAL A 479 -3.57 -30.40 5.07
C VAL A 479 -3.64 -29.31 4.01
N LYS A 480 -4.37 -28.24 4.32
CA LYS A 480 -4.08 -26.96 3.67
C LYS A 480 -2.75 -26.51 4.25
N ILE A 481 -1.79 -26.18 3.38
CA ILE A 481 -0.49 -25.75 3.85
C ILE A 481 -0.69 -24.45 4.61
N GLU A 482 -0.59 -24.52 5.93
CA GLU A 482 -0.61 -23.36 6.80
C GLU A 482 0.79 -23.24 7.36
N SER A 483 1.48 -22.13 7.04
CA SER A 483 2.76 -21.84 7.67
C SER A 483 2.55 -21.65 9.17
N THR A 484 3.52 -22.03 9.99
CA THR A 484 3.53 -21.76 11.43
C THR A 484 3.47 -20.27 11.75
N THR A 485 3.78 -19.40 10.79
CA THR A 485 3.67 -17.93 10.91
C THR A 485 2.31 -17.38 10.46
N SER A 486 1.40 -18.25 10.02
CA SER A 486 0.05 -17.84 9.66
C SER A 486 -0.79 -17.63 10.91
N LEU A 487 -1.68 -16.65 10.86
CA LEU A 487 -2.67 -16.46 11.91
C LEU A 487 -3.71 -17.57 11.86
N SER A 488 -4.12 -18.06 13.02
CA SER A 488 -5.29 -18.94 13.17
C SER A 488 -6.58 -18.14 12.94
N GLU A 489 -7.68 -18.84 12.65
CA GLU A 489 -8.97 -18.17 12.44
C GLU A 489 -9.41 -17.38 13.70
N ASP A 490 -9.17 -17.91 14.90
CA ASP A 490 -9.48 -17.21 16.16
C ASP A 490 -8.65 -15.92 16.31
N GLU A 491 -7.36 -15.96 15.95
CA GLU A 491 -6.50 -14.77 15.95
C GLU A 491 -6.93 -13.75 14.89
N ILE A 492 -7.34 -14.20 13.70
CA ILE A 492 -7.87 -13.32 12.66
C ILE A 492 -9.14 -12.62 13.13
N GLN A 493 -10.08 -13.36 13.72
CA GLN A 493 -11.33 -12.76 14.24
C GLN A 493 -11.05 -11.77 15.37
N THR A 494 -10.09 -12.09 16.24
CA THR A 494 -9.65 -11.15 17.30
C THR A 494 -9.09 -9.87 16.69
N LYS A 495 -8.21 -9.98 15.70
CA LYS A 495 -7.59 -8.83 15.03
C LYS A 495 -8.59 -8.02 14.20
N ILE A 496 -9.60 -8.65 13.61
CA ILE A 496 -10.71 -7.95 12.97
C ILE A 496 -11.45 -7.09 13.99
N ALA A 497 -11.81 -7.67 15.14
CA ALA A 497 -12.51 -6.93 16.21
C ALA A 497 -11.67 -5.76 16.75
N GLU A 498 -10.37 -5.97 16.98
CA GLU A 498 -9.43 -4.91 17.38
C GLU A 498 -9.33 -3.82 16.30
N ALA A 499 -9.26 -4.20 15.03
CA ALA A 499 -9.18 -3.26 13.91
C ALA A 499 -10.47 -2.41 13.77
N GLU A 500 -11.63 -2.99 14.06
CA GLU A 500 -12.93 -2.28 14.12
C GLU A 500 -12.99 -1.31 15.31
N GLU A 501 -12.56 -1.72 16.50
CA GLU A 501 -12.47 -0.87 17.69
C GLU A 501 -11.54 0.32 17.45
N PHE A 502 -10.37 0.08 16.85
CA PHE A 502 -9.44 1.15 16.49
C PHE A 502 -10.04 2.10 15.45
N ALA A 503 -10.77 1.60 14.46
CA ALA A 503 -11.42 2.46 13.46
C ALA A 503 -12.51 3.35 14.09
N GLU A 504 -13.25 2.84 15.06
CA GLU A 504 -14.24 3.63 15.81
C GLU A 504 -13.57 4.71 16.68
N SER A 505 -12.47 4.35 17.35
CA SER A 505 -11.65 5.30 18.13
C SER A 505 -11.04 6.40 17.25
N ASP A 506 -10.43 6.03 16.12
CA ASP A 506 -9.84 6.96 15.14
C ASP A 506 -10.92 7.92 14.59
N LYS A 507 -12.11 7.39 14.28
CA LYS A 507 -13.25 8.21 13.83
C LYS A 507 -13.68 9.20 14.90
N ARG A 508 -13.85 8.76 16.15
CA ARG A 508 -14.22 9.65 17.26
C ARG A 508 -13.22 10.79 17.43
N LYS A 509 -11.91 10.49 17.37
CA LYS A 509 -10.87 11.52 17.48
C LYS A 509 -10.91 12.51 16.33
N LYS A 510 -11.15 12.02 15.11
CA LYS A 510 -11.36 12.89 13.96
C LYS A 510 -12.56 13.83 14.16
N ASP A 511 -13.69 13.30 14.60
CA ASP A 511 -14.90 14.09 14.87
C ASP A 511 -14.64 15.15 15.96
N GLN A 512 -13.84 14.83 16.99
CA GLN A 512 -13.41 15.80 18.01
C GLN A 512 -12.52 16.92 17.44
N VAL A 513 -11.57 16.60 16.56
CA VAL A 513 -10.72 17.58 15.89
C VAL A 513 -11.55 18.49 14.97
N GLU A 514 -12.50 17.92 14.21
CA GLU A 514 -13.40 18.69 13.35
C GLU A 514 -14.29 19.64 14.17
N MET A 515 -14.88 19.16 15.26
CA MET A 515 -15.67 19.97 16.19
C MET A 515 -14.84 21.12 16.77
N ARG A 516 -13.60 20.84 17.18
CA ARG A 516 -12.67 21.86 17.68
C ARG A 516 -12.38 22.92 16.63
N ASN A 517 -12.00 22.51 15.41
CA ASN A 517 -11.72 23.43 14.32
C ASN A 517 -12.95 24.29 13.97
N MET A 518 -14.15 23.70 13.98
CA MET A 518 -15.40 24.41 13.78
C MET A 518 -15.60 25.46 14.89
N ALA A 519 -15.41 25.09 16.15
CA ALA A 519 -15.54 26.00 17.28
C ALA A 519 -14.50 27.15 17.22
N ASP A 520 -13.23 26.85 16.92
CA ASP A 520 -12.18 27.87 16.72
C ASP A 520 -12.52 28.83 15.57
N GLN A 521 -13.09 28.32 14.47
CA GLN A 521 -13.55 29.14 13.36
C GLN A 521 -14.73 30.04 13.75
N ILE A 522 -15.68 29.53 14.54
CA ILE A 522 -16.81 30.31 15.05
C ILE A 522 -16.32 31.42 15.99
N VAL A 523 -15.41 31.11 16.92
CA VAL A 523 -14.76 32.10 17.79
C VAL A 523 -14.15 33.23 16.96
N TYR A 524 -13.33 32.88 15.96
CA TYR A 524 -12.67 33.85 15.10
C TYR A 524 -13.65 34.72 14.29
N GLN A 525 -14.61 34.10 13.60
CA GLN A 525 -15.58 34.82 12.76
C GLN A 525 -16.48 35.73 13.59
N THR A 526 -16.89 35.28 14.78
CA THR A 526 -17.72 36.06 15.70
C THR A 526 -16.96 37.29 16.19
N ARG A 527 -15.73 37.13 16.68
CA ARG A 527 -14.89 38.25 17.12
C ARG A 527 -14.69 39.27 15.99
N ARG A 528 -14.35 38.80 14.78
CA ARG A 528 -14.15 39.67 13.62
C ARG A 528 -15.42 40.45 13.25
N THR A 529 -16.57 39.78 13.22
CA THR A 529 -17.85 40.43 12.86
C THR A 529 -18.23 41.50 13.87
N VAL A 530 -18.05 41.22 15.16
CA VAL A 530 -18.30 42.19 16.24
C VAL A 530 -17.35 43.38 16.16
N GLU A 531 -16.09 43.16 15.79
CA GLU A 531 -15.09 44.21 15.59
C GLU A 531 -15.42 45.09 14.36
N GLU A 532 -15.72 44.47 13.22
CA GLU A 532 -16.10 45.16 11.96
C GLU A 532 -17.39 45.98 12.10
N ALA A 533 -18.33 45.51 12.92
CA ALA A 533 -19.55 46.24 13.24
C ALA A 533 -19.29 47.57 13.96
N GLY A 534 -18.15 47.72 14.65
CA GLY A 534 -17.73 48.98 15.26
C GLY A 534 -18.83 49.66 16.09
N GLU A 535 -19.10 50.93 15.82
CA GLU A 535 -20.14 51.71 16.53
C GLU A 535 -21.58 51.39 16.11
N LYS A 536 -21.80 50.53 15.09
CA LYS A 536 -23.15 50.13 14.64
C LYS A 536 -23.86 49.21 15.63
N LEU A 537 -23.13 48.63 16.58
CA LEU A 537 -23.66 47.83 17.68
C LEU A 537 -23.32 48.49 19.01
N SER A 538 -24.28 48.50 19.94
CA SER A 538 -24.05 48.98 21.31
C SER A 538 -23.25 47.96 22.12
N ASP A 539 -22.64 48.38 23.22
CA ASP A 539 -21.94 47.47 24.12
C ASP A 539 -22.89 46.45 24.75
N GLU A 540 -24.16 46.83 25.02
CA GLU A 540 -25.22 45.93 25.50
C GLU A 540 -25.52 44.79 24.50
N ASP A 541 -25.24 45.00 23.21
CA ASP A 541 -25.44 44.01 22.16
C ASP A 541 -24.21 43.11 21.94
N LYS A 542 -23.01 43.64 22.21
CA LYS A 542 -21.74 42.93 22.01
C LYS A 542 -21.34 42.07 23.19
N GLU A 543 -21.49 42.57 24.41
CA GLU A 543 -21.01 41.92 25.63
C GLU A 543 -21.56 40.48 25.82
N PRO A 544 -22.85 40.20 25.60
CA PRO A 544 -23.38 38.84 25.76
C PRO A 544 -22.76 37.84 24.79
N VAL A 545 -22.59 38.23 23.53
CA VAL A 545 -22.05 37.35 22.47
C VAL A 545 -20.54 37.14 22.67
N LEU A 546 -19.80 38.18 23.03
CA LEU A 546 -18.38 38.04 23.38
C LEU A 546 -18.18 37.17 24.63
N GLY A 547 -19.08 37.25 25.61
CA GLY A 547 -19.07 36.35 26.77
C GLY A 547 -19.23 34.87 26.37
N PHE A 548 -20.17 34.56 25.46
CA PHE A 548 -20.32 33.18 24.95
C PHE A 548 -19.09 32.71 24.17
N VAL A 549 -18.43 33.60 23.42
CA VAL A 549 -17.18 33.31 22.71
C VAL A 549 -16.04 33.01 23.67
N ASP A 550 -15.87 33.81 24.73
CA ASP A 550 -14.84 33.60 25.74
C ASP A 550 -15.05 32.26 26.48
N GLU A 551 -16.30 31.91 26.79
CA GLU A 551 -16.65 30.62 27.37
C GLU A 551 -16.38 29.45 26.42
N LEU A 552 -16.69 29.60 25.13
CA LEU A 552 -16.39 28.59 24.10
C LEU A 552 -14.88 28.37 23.98
N GLU A 553 -14.09 29.45 23.98
CA GLU A 553 -12.64 29.39 23.90
C GLU A 553 -12.04 28.71 25.16
N ALA A 554 -12.56 29.01 26.36
CA ALA A 554 -12.16 28.36 27.60
C ALA A 554 -12.50 26.86 27.65
N LEU A 555 -13.52 26.40 26.91
CA LEU A 555 -13.80 24.97 26.78
C LEU A 555 -12.72 24.25 25.96
N LEU A 556 -12.09 24.94 25.00
CA LEU A 556 -11.06 24.38 24.10
C LEU A 556 -9.62 24.52 24.64
N GLN A 557 -9.41 25.41 25.62
CA GLN A 557 -8.10 25.72 26.20
C GLN A 557 -7.97 25.28 27.66
N ASN A 558 -6.75 24.94 28.08
CA ASN A 558 -6.40 24.66 29.48
C ASN A 558 -6.22 25.97 30.28
N GLU A 559 -5.94 25.87 31.58
CA GLU A 559 -5.76 27.05 32.45
C GLU A 559 -4.57 27.95 32.04
N GLU A 560 -3.67 27.45 31.19
CA GLU A 560 -2.48 28.16 30.69
C GLU A 560 -2.72 28.79 29.30
N GLY A 561 -3.92 28.64 28.73
CA GLY A 561 -4.29 29.15 27.41
C GLY A 561 -3.81 28.26 26.25
N GLU A 562 -3.32 27.06 26.53
CA GLU A 562 -2.92 26.09 25.52
C GLU A 562 -4.09 25.20 25.13
N ALA A 563 -3.98 24.60 23.95
CA ALA A 563 -4.89 23.58 23.47
C ALA A 563 -5.12 22.46 24.50
N LYS A 564 -6.38 22.18 24.88
CA LYS A 564 -6.68 20.94 25.61
C LYS A 564 -6.38 19.71 24.74
N GLU A 565 -6.00 18.62 25.40
CA GLU A 565 -5.97 17.29 24.82
C GLU A 565 -7.40 16.88 24.39
N LEU A 566 -7.53 16.16 23.29
CA LEU A 566 -8.85 15.83 22.71
C LEU A 566 -9.74 15.05 23.68
N ASP A 567 -9.14 14.17 24.49
CA ASP A 567 -9.85 13.35 25.48
C ASP A 567 -10.39 14.17 26.67
N GLU A 568 -9.92 15.41 26.85
CA GLU A 568 -10.36 16.33 27.91
C GLU A 568 -11.47 17.30 27.45
N ILE A 569 -11.82 17.29 26.15
CA ILE A 569 -12.84 18.15 25.59
C ILE A 569 -14.23 17.58 25.89
N ASP A 570 -15.07 18.36 26.58
CA ASP A 570 -16.49 18.04 26.75
C ASP A 570 -17.25 18.40 25.46
N GLU A 571 -17.42 17.40 24.59
CA GLU A 571 -18.12 17.52 23.31
C GLU A 571 -19.52 18.13 23.44
N ALA A 572 -20.26 17.76 24.50
CA ALA A 572 -21.62 18.24 24.71
C ALA A 572 -21.63 19.72 25.14
N ALA A 573 -20.69 20.12 26.00
CA ALA A 573 -20.53 21.51 26.40
C ALA A 573 -20.12 22.41 25.23
N VAL A 574 -19.17 21.95 24.40
CA VAL A 574 -18.73 22.68 23.20
C VAL A 574 -19.90 22.87 22.23
N GLN A 575 -20.65 21.80 21.92
CA GLN A 575 -21.82 21.91 21.03
C GLN A 575 -22.92 22.81 21.58
N ALA A 576 -23.18 22.77 22.89
CA ALA A 576 -24.16 23.66 23.52
C ALA A 576 -23.72 25.12 23.40
N LYS A 577 -22.44 25.40 23.67
CA LYS A 577 -21.90 26.76 23.62
C LYS A 577 -21.81 27.32 22.21
N VAL A 578 -21.47 26.49 21.22
CA VAL A 578 -21.54 26.83 19.79
C VAL A 578 -22.94 27.34 19.42
N LYS A 579 -24.00 26.66 19.84
CA LYS A 579 -25.38 27.08 19.57
C LYS A 579 -25.71 28.44 20.19
N GLU A 580 -25.25 28.69 21.42
CA GLU A 580 -25.47 29.99 22.08
C GLU A 580 -24.76 31.14 21.33
N VAL A 581 -23.55 30.90 20.83
CA VAL A 581 -22.82 31.87 19.98
C VAL A 581 -23.56 32.11 18.67
N GLU A 582 -24.04 31.06 18.01
CA GLU A 582 -24.81 31.17 16.76
C GLU A 582 -26.13 31.95 16.95
N GLU A 583 -26.88 31.66 18.02
CA GLU A 583 -28.11 32.38 18.38
C GLU A 583 -27.83 33.87 18.65
N GLY A 584 -26.74 34.16 19.38
CA GLY A 584 -26.28 35.54 19.59
C GLY A 584 -25.91 36.25 18.30
N MET A 585 -25.22 35.56 17.40
CA MET A 585 -24.83 36.08 16.09
C MET A 585 -26.02 36.33 15.16
N HIS A 586 -27.07 35.51 15.24
CA HIS A 586 -28.33 35.78 14.53
C HIS A 586 -28.98 37.09 15.01
N ALA A 587 -28.99 37.34 16.32
CA ALA A 587 -29.52 38.58 16.88
C ALA A 587 -28.69 39.81 16.45
N ILE A 588 -27.35 39.70 16.46
CA ILE A 588 -26.45 40.74 15.96
C ILE A 588 -26.68 41.02 14.46
N SER A 589 -26.79 39.96 13.66
CA SER A 589 -27.00 40.09 12.20
C SER A 589 -28.32 40.77 11.87
N ALA A 590 -29.39 40.49 12.62
CA ALA A 590 -30.68 41.16 12.45
C ALA A 590 -30.57 42.67 12.69
N LYS A 591 -29.85 43.09 13.75
CA LYS A 591 -29.61 44.51 14.06
C LYS A 591 -28.75 45.21 13.02
N LEU A 592 -27.71 44.54 12.53
CA LEU A 592 -26.87 45.07 11.45
C LEU A 592 -27.66 45.24 10.15
N TYR A 593 -28.57 44.31 9.84
CA TYR A 593 -29.46 44.42 8.69
C TYR A 593 -30.45 45.58 8.82
N GLU A 594 -31.06 45.76 10.00
CA GLU A 594 -31.91 46.93 10.29
C GLU A 594 -31.13 48.24 10.17
N ALA A 595 -29.90 48.30 10.69
CA ALA A 595 -29.04 49.47 10.57
C ALA A 595 -28.67 49.78 9.12
N ALA A 596 -28.35 48.76 8.32
CA ALA A 596 -28.03 48.90 6.89
C ALA A 596 -29.26 49.31 6.06
N ALA A 597 -30.44 48.78 6.37
CA ALA A 597 -31.70 49.17 5.74
C ALA A 597 -32.06 50.63 6.06
N ALA A 598 -31.82 51.09 7.30
CA ALA A 598 -31.98 52.49 7.68
C ALA A 598 -30.97 53.42 6.98
N GLU A 599 -29.73 52.97 6.79
CA GLU A 599 -28.69 53.69 6.04
C GLU A 599 -29.06 53.83 4.54
N MET A 600 -29.58 52.77 3.92
CA MET A 600 -30.06 52.82 2.52
C MET A 600 -31.31 53.69 2.35
N ALA A 601 -32.27 53.61 3.27
CA ALA A 601 -33.45 54.48 3.23
C ALA A 601 -33.09 55.96 3.41
N ALA A 602 -32.09 56.27 4.25
CA ALA A 602 -31.55 57.61 4.42
C ALA A 602 -30.75 58.11 3.19
N GLN A 603 -30.17 57.19 2.41
CA GLN A 603 -29.51 57.50 1.13
C GLN A 603 -30.51 57.73 -0.01
N GLU A 604 -31.63 57.00 -0.04
CA GLU A 604 -32.73 57.23 -0.99
C GLU A 604 -33.47 58.55 -0.70
N GLU A 605 -33.69 58.92 0.57
CA GLU A 605 -34.24 60.24 0.93
C GLU A 605 -33.28 61.42 0.67
N ALA A 606 -31.97 61.16 0.57
CA ALA A 606 -30.96 62.17 0.21
C ALA A 606 -30.69 62.26 -1.32
N GLY A 607 -31.34 61.42 -2.13
CA GLY A 607 -31.17 61.34 -3.59
C GLY A 607 -32.20 62.12 -4.43
N GLU A 608 -33.22 62.71 -3.82
CA GLU A 608 -34.22 63.55 -4.52
C GLU A 608 -33.94 65.06 -4.35
N ASP A 609 -32.86 65.58 -4.93
CA ASP A 609 -32.76 66.99 -5.36
C ASP A 609 -31.47 67.27 -6.17
N GLU A 610 -31.50 67.02 -7.49
CA GLU A 610 -31.20 68.03 -8.55
C GLU A 610 -31.18 67.40 -9.97
N PRO A 611 -31.53 68.18 -11.02
CA PRO A 611 -31.76 67.68 -12.38
C PRO A 611 -30.50 67.61 -13.24
N SER A 612 -30.61 66.75 -14.26
CA SER A 612 -29.75 66.52 -15.43
C SER A 612 -28.88 67.68 -15.94
N ASP A 613 -27.58 67.41 -16.17
CA ASP A 613 -26.94 67.65 -17.47
C ASP A 613 -25.64 66.82 -17.66
N ASP A 614 -25.51 66.29 -18.88
CA ASP A 614 -24.32 65.82 -19.63
C ASP A 614 -23.70 64.41 -19.42
N ASP A 615 -23.98 63.59 -20.45
CA ASP A 615 -23.23 62.54 -21.17
C ASP A 615 -22.19 61.65 -20.47
N GLY A 616 -22.46 60.33 -20.55
CA GLY A 616 -21.42 59.32 -20.72
C GLY A 616 -21.63 58.00 -20.00
N VAL A 617 -22.74 57.28 -20.23
CA VAL A 617 -22.86 55.87 -19.84
C VAL A 617 -23.19 55.02 -21.06
N VAL A 618 -22.31 54.06 -21.34
CA VAL A 618 -22.49 53.02 -22.35
C VAL A 618 -23.33 51.92 -21.71
N ASP A 619 -24.57 51.75 -22.18
CA ASP A 619 -25.40 50.59 -21.86
C ASP A 619 -24.78 49.33 -22.45
N ALA A 620 -24.55 48.33 -21.59
CA ALA A 620 -24.39 46.94 -21.99
C ALA A 620 -25.49 46.14 -21.30
N ASP A 621 -26.63 46.03 -21.97
CA ASP A 621 -27.71 45.11 -21.64
C ASP A 621 -27.17 43.67 -21.62
N PHE A 622 -27.29 42.99 -20.49
CA PHE A 622 -27.15 41.54 -20.41
C PHE A 622 -28.56 40.93 -20.36
N GLU A 623 -29.02 40.46 -21.52
CA GLU A 623 -30.24 39.68 -21.66
C GLU A 623 -30.00 38.28 -21.09
N VAL A 624 -30.76 37.91 -20.05
CA VAL A 624 -30.78 36.52 -19.54
C VAL A 624 -31.63 35.71 -20.51
N VAL A 625 -30.97 34.85 -21.28
CA VAL A 625 -31.64 33.80 -22.06
C VAL A 625 -31.88 32.63 -21.12
N ASP A 626 -33.13 32.47 -20.70
CA ASP A 626 -33.63 31.16 -20.25
C ASP A 626 -33.91 30.32 -21.50
N GLU A 627 -33.25 29.16 -21.63
CA GLU A 627 -33.67 28.12 -22.58
C GLU A 627 -34.13 26.87 -21.82
N GLU A 628 -35.31 26.41 -22.24
CA GLU A 628 -36.03 25.19 -21.84
C GLU A 628 -35.24 23.88 -22.00
#